data_AF-A0A1I1DUR2-F1
#
_entry.id   AF-A0A1I1DUR2-F1
#
_cell.length_a   1.000
_cell.length_b   1.000
_cell.length_c   1.000
_cell.angle_alpha   90.00
_cell.angle_beta   90.00
_cell.angle_gamma   90.00
#
_symmetry.space_group_name_H-M   'P 1'
#
loop_
_entity.id
_entity.type
_entity.pdbx_description
1 polymer ?
#
loop_
_entity_poly.entity_id
_entity_poly.type
_entity_poly.pdbx_seq_one_letter_code
_entity_poly.pdbx_strand_id
1 'polypeptide(L)'
;MRNLLRRLFHGRYGSYGSDSLTRFLLIFAIVLLLISIVLEPLSFLYYVAFAALVYCYFRLFSKNITKRYKENELFTGFIFKLKNIFKKK
;
A
#
# COMPACT_ATOMS: atom_id res chain seq x y z
N MET A 1 29.95 -0.99 -3.72
CA MET A 1 28.83 -0.72 -2.78
C MET A 1 27.54 -0.24 -3.47
N ARG A 2 27.54 0.85 -4.26
CA ARG A 2 26.31 1.40 -4.91
C ARG A 2 25.58 0.45 -5.88
N ASN A 3 26.29 -0.51 -6.46
CA ASN A 3 25.75 -1.39 -7.52
C ASN A 3 24.96 -2.58 -6.94
N LEU A 4 25.30 -3.04 -5.74
CA LEU A 4 24.62 -4.15 -5.06
C LEU A 4 23.22 -3.72 -4.59
N LEU A 5 23.13 -2.55 -3.94
CA LEU A 5 21.86 -1.95 -3.54
C LEU A 5 20.97 -1.73 -4.76
N ARG A 6 21.51 -1.13 -5.83
CA ARG A 6 20.74 -0.93 -7.07
C ARG A 6 20.23 -2.24 -7.67
N ARG A 7 21.00 -3.33 -7.69
CA ARG A 7 20.56 -4.65 -8.21
C ARG A 7 19.52 -5.32 -7.31
N LEU A 8 19.68 -5.20 -5.99
CA LEU A 8 18.72 -5.72 -4.99
C LEU A 8 17.38 -4.97 -5.06
N PHE A 9 17.41 -3.65 -5.25
CA PHE A 9 16.21 -2.83 -5.38
C PHE A 9 15.63 -2.86 -6.81
N HIS A 10 16.44 -2.97 -7.87
CA HIS A 10 15.94 -3.07 -9.27
C HIS A 10 15.08 -4.32 -9.49
N GLY A 11 15.52 -5.48 -9.00
CA GLY A 11 14.80 -6.73 -9.20
C GLY A 11 13.53 -6.88 -8.35
N ARG A 12 13.34 -6.02 -7.34
CA ARG A 12 12.20 -6.11 -6.39
C ARG A 12 11.23 -4.94 -6.47
N TYR A 13 11.71 -3.72 -6.76
CA TYR A 13 10.92 -2.48 -6.72
C TYR A 13 11.38 -1.37 -7.68
N GLY A 14 12.46 -1.54 -8.44
CA GLY A 14 13.16 -0.41 -9.06
C GLY A 14 12.74 -0.05 -10.49
N SER A 15 11.92 -0.87 -11.15
CA SER A 15 11.45 -0.60 -12.53
C SER A 15 9.96 -0.30 -12.66
N TYR A 16 9.15 -0.78 -11.71
CA TYR A 16 7.72 -0.49 -11.67
C TYR A 16 7.50 0.39 -10.45
N GLY A 17 7.18 1.67 -10.66
CA GLY A 17 6.90 2.62 -9.57
C GLY A 17 5.91 2.03 -8.56
N SER A 18 5.93 2.53 -7.32
CA SER A 18 5.11 2.01 -6.22
C SER A 18 3.68 1.69 -6.66
N ASP A 19 3.27 0.42 -6.58
CA ASP A 19 1.93 -0.04 -6.96
C ASP A 19 0.85 0.84 -6.31
N SER A 20 -0.21 1.18 -7.05
CA SER A 20 -1.33 2.00 -6.58
C SER A 20 -1.92 1.52 -5.25
N LEU A 21 -2.05 0.21 -5.07
CA LEU A 21 -2.50 -0.39 -3.82
C LEU A 21 -1.50 -0.16 -2.67
N THR A 22 -0.19 -0.21 -2.94
CA THR A 22 0.84 0.07 -1.93
C THR A 22 0.83 1.55 -1.54
N ARG A 23 0.65 2.45 -2.51
CA ARG A 23 0.51 3.88 -2.25
C ARG A 23 -0.76 4.18 -1.45
N PHE A 24 -1.87 3.52 -1.76
CA PHE A 24 -3.11 3.63 -1.00
C PHE A 24 -2.91 3.15 0.45
N LEU A 25 -2.31 1.98 0.65
CA LEU A 25 -2.03 1.44 1.99
C LEU A 25 -1.11 2.36 2.80
N LEU A 26 -0.10 2.97 2.17
CA LEU A 26 0.77 3.94 2.83
C LEU A 26 0.01 5.20 3.24
N ILE A 27 -0.79 5.79 2.34
CA ILE A 27 -1.62 6.95 2.67
C ILE A 27 -2.61 6.58 3.78
N PHE A 28 -3.26 5.42 3.68
CA PHE A 28 -4.19 4.91 4.68
C PHE A 28 -3.51 4.76 6.05
N ALA A 29 -2.32 4.17 6.10
CA ALA A 29 -1.54 4.03 7.33
C ALA A 29 -1.15 5.39 7.94
N ILE A 30 -0.75 6.36 7.11
CA ILE A 30 -0.42 7.73 7.56
C ILE A 30 -1.67 8.42 8.10
N VAL A 31 -2.80 8.32 7.42
CA VAL A 31 -4.08 8.90 7.86
C VAL A 31 -4.51 8.28 9.19
N LEU A 32 -4.44 6.95 9.32
CA LEU A 32 -4.71 6.25 10.59
C LEU A 32 -3.79 6.71 11.72
N LEU A 33 -2.51 6.90 11.44
CA LEU A 33 -1.55 7.45 12.40
C LEU A 33 -1.93 8.86 12.86
N LEU A 34 -2.25 9.75 11.91
CA LEU A 34 -2.67 11.12 12.24
C LEU A 34 -3.96 11.14 13.06
N ILE A 35 -4.93 10.29 12.71
CA ILE A 35 -6.19 10.15 13.46
C ILE A 35 -5.92 9.60 14.86
N SER A 36 -4.99 8.65 15.02
CA SER A 36 -4.64 8.09 16.33
C SER A 36 -4.03 9.11 17.29
N ILE A 37 -3.33 10.13 16.77
CA ILE A 37 -2.75 11.23 17.57
C ILE A 37 -3.84 12.19 18.06
N VAL A 38 -4.86 12.44 17.23
CA VAL A 38 -5.94 13.40 17.55
C VAL A 38 -7.03 12.76 18.42
N LEU A 39 -7.23 11.44 18.32
CA LEU A 39 -8.24 10.69 19.07
C LEU A 39 -7.58 9.75 20.08
N GLU A 40 -7.01 10.34 21.14
CA GLU A 40 -6.35 9.60 22.24
C GLU A 40 -7.17 8.47 22.91
N PRO A 41 -8.52 8.49 23.01
CA PRO A 41 -9.23 7.40 23.68
C PRO A 41 -9.47 6.16 22.78
N LEU A 42 -9.11 6.18 21.49
CA LEU A 42 -9.34 5.05 20.58
C LEU A 42 -8.12 4.13 20.48
N SER A 43 -7.79 3.43 21.56
CA SER A 43 -6.69 2.43 21.58
C SER A 43 -6.82 1.38 20.49
N PHE A 44 -8.04 1.09 20.02
CA PHE A 44 -8.28 0.17 18.90
C PHE A 44 -7.68 0.65 17.57
N LEU A 45 -7.68 1.97 17.30
CA LEU A 45 -7.15 2.51 16.04
C LEU A 45 -5.64 2.28 15.91
N TYR A 46 -4.91 2.27 17.02
CA TYR A 46 -3.49 1.94 17.05
C TYR A 46 -3.25 0.50 16.56
N TYR A 47 -4.03 -0.47 17.03
CA TYR A 47 -3.92 -1.86 16.57
C TYR A 47 -4.26 -2.01 15.08
N VAL A 48 -5.23 -1.23 14.57
CA VAL A 48 -5.56 -1.22 13.14
C VAL A 48 -4.43 -0.62 12.30
N ALA A 49 -3.84 0.49 12.75
CA ALA A 49 -2.68 1.09 12.10
C ALA A 49 -1.47 0.15 12.09
N PHE A 50 -1.23 -0.53 13.21
CA PHE A 50 -0.17 -1.53 13.34
C PHE A 50 -0.42 -2.73 12.40
N ALA A 51 -1.64 -3.24 12.33
CA ALA A 51 -2.01 -4.31 11.39
C ALA A 51 -1.81 -3.90 9.93
N ALA A 52 -2.16 -2.66 9.57
CA ALA A 52 -1.91 -2.11 8.23
C ALA A 52 -0.40 -2.03 7.90
N LEU A 53 0.43 -1.63 8.86
CA LEU A 53 1.89 -1.61 8.71
C LEU A 53 2.47 -3.02 8.58
N VAL A 54 2.01 -3.97 9.40
CA VAL A 54 2.42 -5.39 9.31
C VAL A 54 2.05 -5.95 7.94
N TYR A 55 0.87 -5.63 7.42
CA TYR A 55 0.45 -6.04 6.08
C TYR A 55 1.33 -5.45 4.97
N CYS A 56 1.69 -4.15 5.08
CA CYS A 56 2.66 -3.53 4.18
C CYS A 56 4.01 -4.27 4.21
N TYR A 57 4.50 -4.63 5.39
CA TYR A 57 5.72 -5.41 5.55
C TYR A 57 5.63 -6.81 4.96
N PHE A 58 4.52 -7.52 5.21
CA PHE A 58 4.27 -8.84 4.61
C PHE A 58 4.25 -8.76 3.07
N ARG A 59 3.69 -7.69 2.50
CA ARG A 59 3.72 -7.45 1.06
C ARG A 59 5.13 -7.21 0.53
N LEU A 60 5.99 -6.54 1.30
CA LEU A 60 7.40 -6.33 0.97
C LEU A 60 8.22 -7.64 0.97
N PHE A 61 7.85 -8.57 1.85
CA PHE A 61 8.48 -9.88 1.96
C PHE A 61 7.91 -10.94 1.00
N SER A 62 6.71 -10.72 0.43
CA SER A 62 6.11 -11.65 -0.53
C SER A 62 6.95 -11.73 -1.82
N LYS A 63 7.50 -12.92 -2.10
CA LYS A 63 8.25 -13.20 -3.34
C LYS A 63 7.34 -13.37 -4.58
N ASN A 64 6.03 -13.45 -4.40
CA ASN A 64 5.11 -13.79 -5.50
C ASN A 64 4.58 -12.53 -6.22
N ILE A 65 5.42 -11.97 -7.08
CA ILE A 65 5.12 -10.72 -7.82
C ILE A 65 3.87 -10.87 -8.69
N THR A 66 3.68 -12.00 -9.36
CA THR A 66 2.53 -12.23 -10.25
C THR A 66 1.19 -12.18 -9.50
N LYS A 67 1.11 -12.77 -8.29
CA LYS A 67 -0.10 -12.70 -7.46
C LYS A 67 -0.37 -11.26 -6.99
N ARG A 68 0.68 -10.54 -6.57
CA ARG A 68 0.58 -9.15 -6.11
C ARG A 68 0.20 -8.18 -7.24
N TYR A 69 0.62 -8.47 -8.47
CA TYR A 69 0.22 -7.70 -9.65
C TYR A 69 -1.27 -7.86 -9.94
N LYS A 70 -1.81 -9.09 -9.91
CA LYS A 70 -3.25 -9.35 -10.08
C LYS A 70 -4.10 -8.63 -9.04
N GLU A 71 -3.67 -8.62 -7.77
CA GLU A 71 -4.35 -7.87 -6.71
C GLU A 71 -4.35 -6.35 -6.96
N ASN A 72 -3.25 -5.81 -7.48
CA ASN A 72 -3.16 -4.38 -7.81
C ASN A 72 -4.02 -4.01 -9.03
N GLU A 73 -4.13 -4.90 -10.01
CA GLU A 73 -5.01 -4.74 -11.18
C GLU A 73 -6.48 -4.74 -10.77
N LEU A 74 -6.89 -5.69 -9.93
CA LEU A 74 -8.25 -5.73 -9.36
C LEU A 74 -8.58 -4.45 -8.57
N PHE A 75 -7.65 -4.00 -7.73
CA PHE A 75 -7.81 -2.74 -6.98
C PHE A 75 -7.96 -1.54 -7.91
N THR A 76 -7.10 -1.43 -8.92
CA THR A 76 -7.15 -0.31 -9.87
C THR A 76 -8.44 -0.34 -10.70
N GLY A 77 -8.89 -1.51 -11.14
CA GLY A 77 -10.16 -1.68 -11.84
C GLY A 77 -11.37 -1.27 -10.99
N PHE A 78 -11.35 -1.62 -9.70
CA PHE A 78 -12.39 -1.20 -8.75
C PHE A 78 -12.41 0.33 -8.56
N ILE A 79 -11.24 0.94 -8.34
CA ILE A 79 -11.11 2.40 -8.22
C ILE A 79 -11.55 3.11 -9.52
N PHE A 80 -11.20 2.56 -10.68
CA PHE A 80 -11.63 3.10 -11.96
C PHE A 80 -13.15 3.07 -12.12
N LYS A 81 -13.80 1.96 -11.73
CA LYS A 81 -15.26 1.83 -11.75
C LYS A 81 -15.93 2.84 -10.82
N LEU A 82 -15.42 3.00 -9.59
CA LEU A 82 -15.90 4.02 -8.66
C LEU A 82 -15.75 5.43 -9.24
N LYS A 83 -14.56 5.77 -9.76
CA LYS A 83 -14.30 7.07 -10.38
C LYS A 83 -15.25 7.34 -11.55
N ASN A 84 -15.55 6.32 -12.36
CA ASN A 84 -16.47 6.47 -13.48
C ASN A 84 -17.92 6.72 -13.02
N ILE A 85 -18.35 6.12 -11.91
CA ILE A 85 -19.66 6.40 -11.30
C ILE A 85 -19.73 7.86 -10.83
N PHE A 86 -18.69 8.34 -10.16
CA PHE A 86 -18.62 9.73 -9.70
C PHE A 86 -18.49 10.75 -10.84
N LYS A 87 -17.88 10.37 -11.97
CA LYS A 87 -17.74 11.24 -13.16
C LYS A 87 -19.00 11.30 -14.02
N LYS A 88 -19.92 10.34 -13.87
CA LYS A 88 -21.18 10.26 -14.65
C LYS A 88 -22.33 11.05 -14.01
N LYS A 89 -22.06 11.82 -12.97
CA LYS A 89 -22.99 12.70 -12.27
C LYS A 89 -22.56 14.15 -12.50
#